data_AF-A0A3M8SZ68-F1
#
_entry.id   AF-A0A3M8SZ68-F1
#
_cell.length_a   1.000
_cell.length_b   1.000
_cell.length_c   1.000
_cell.angle_alpha   90.00
_cell.angle_beta   90.00
_cell.angle_gamma   90.00
#
_symmetry.space_group_name_H-M   'P 1'
#
loop_
_entity.id
_entity.type
_entity.pdbx_description
1 polymer ?
#
loop_
_entity_poly.entity_id
_entity_poly.type
_entity_poly.pdbx_seq_one_letter_code
_entity_poly.pdbx_strand_id
1 'polypeptide(L)'
;MALAFPASAIAHEPDGAVADPARDRAAILAMQGEYAVDFAFDETVPLQPAYQRQPPLRSGGHEAVIVVEDAARDGRPDRIVLQHILVDPKSGHVTKHWRQDWHWQAAQRFEFSDEQTWRVRDMPAASAAGTWTQCVYEVSDAPRYCGTGRWHHDDGVSTWTSDLSWRPLPRREYTRRSDYNALSVVNRHTVTPSGWSHEQFNTKVQRGPNGRQRALTREFGFNDYRKSEGVDFRPARDYWAATQAYWARVRERWEPLLTSPSGVHLKTRVDGMAMIVPLFEQAQDVEQGGQVSDTAIDAVFSAWVEPATSPTAALQADR
;
A
#
# COMPACT_ATOMS: atom_id res chain seq x y z
N MET A 1 40.92 -6.07 24.21
CA MET A 1 40.67 -7.27 23.39
C MET A 1 39.16 -7.31 23.14
N ALA A 2 38.72 -6.74 22.01
CA ALA A 2 37.30 -6.58 21.70
C ALA A 2 36.82 -7.80 20.90
N LEU A 3 35.85 -8.52 21.45
CA LEU A 3 35.18 -9.63 20.77
C LEU A 3 34.08 -9.06 19.87
N ALA A 4 34.33 -9.10 18.56
CA ALA A 4 33.32 -8.82 17.55
C ALA A 4 32.36 -10.01 17.43
N PHE A 5 31.06 -9.78 17.64
CA PHE A 5 30.03 -10.77 17.32
C PHE A 5 29.70 -10.69 15.82
N PRO A 6 29.66 -11.81 15.09
CA PRO A 6 29.22 -11.80 13.71
C PRO A 6 27.70 -11.58 13.69
N ALA A 7 27.25 -10.62 12.89
CA ALA A 7 25.85 -10.52 12.51
C ALA A 7 25.48 -11.81 11.76
N SER A 8 24.60 -12.62 12.35
CA SER A 8 24.00 -13.75 11.64
C SER A 8 23.08 -13.18 10.56
N ALA A 9 23.59 -13.14 9.33
CA ALA A 9 22.76 -13.02 8.15
C ALA A 9 21.83 -14.23 8.12
N ILE A 10 20.53 -14.00 8.09
CA ILE A 10 19.57 -15.05 7.71
C ILE A 10 19.98 -15.46 6.29
N ALA A 11 20.30 -16.73 6.11
CA ALA A 11 20.72 -17.28 4.83
C ALA A 11 19.68 -16.94 3.75
N HIS A 12 20.11 -16.23 2.72
CA HIS A 12 19.38 -16.09 1.49
C HIS A 12 19.43 -17.47 0.82
N GLU A 13 18.28 -18.14 0.69
CA GLU A 13 18.19 -19.31 -0.19
C GLU A 13 18.62 -18.90 -1.60
N PRO A 14 19.31 -19.77 -2.35
CA PRO A 14 19.81 -19.42 -3.67
C PRO A 14 18.62 -19.13 -4.60
N ASP A 15 18.55 -17.89 -5.06
CA ASP A 15 17.62 -17.32 -6.04
C ASP A 15 17.81 -18.03 -7.40
N GLY A 16 17.28 -19.25 -7.51
CA GLY A 16 17.46 -20.15 -8.67
C GLY A 16 16.19 -20.37 -9.50
N ALA A 17 15.04 -19.86 -9.06
CA ALA A 17 13.82 -19.91 -9.85
C ALA A 17 13.87 -18.80 -10.92
N VAL A 18 13.86 -19.19 -12.19
CA VAL A 18 13.69 -18.24 -13.30
C VAL A 18 12.32 -17.58 -13.16
N ALA A 19 12.28 -16.25 -13.14
CA ALA A 19 11.01 -15.54 -13.04
C ALA A 19 10.09 -15.87 -14.23
N ASP A 20 8.82 -16.14 -13.95
CA ASP A 20 7.78 -16.44 -14.94
C ASP A 20 6.72 -15.33 -14.92
N PRO A 21 6.95 -14.21 -15.62
CA PRO A 21 6.06 -13.04 -15.53
C PRO A 21 4.62 -13.36 -15.95
N ALA A 22 4.39 -14.37 -16.80
CA ALA A 22 3.05 -14.78 -17.19
C ALA A 22 2.31 -15.47 -16.04
N ARG A 23 3.00 -16.35 -15.30
CA ARG A 23 2.46 -17.01 -14.10
C ARG A 23 2.30 -16.04 -12.93
N ASP A 24 3.25 -15.12 -12.77
CA ASP A 24 3.15 -14.03 -11.79
C ASP A 24 1.91 -13.17 -12.05
N ARG A 25 1.71 -12.73 -13.30
CA ARG A 25 0.52 -11.97 -13.73
C ARG A 25 -0.76 -12.74 -13.43
N ALA A 26 -0.80 -14.04 -13.73
CA ALA A 26 -1.97 -14.86 -13.42
C ALA A 26 -2.26 -14.91 -11.90
N ALA A 27 -1.22 -14.98 -11.07
CA ALA A 27 -1.38 -14.95 -9.61
C ALA A 27 -1.88 -13.59 -9.09
N ILE A 28 -1.39 -12.47 -9.64
CA ILE A 28 -1.89 -11.13 -9.31
C ILE A 28 -3.35 -10.99 -9.71
N LEU A 29 -3.71 -11.38 -10.94
CA LEU A 29 -5.09 -11.28 -11.43
C LEU A 29 -6.04 -12.22 -10.66
N ALA A 30 -5.56 -13.35 -10.15
CA ALA A 30 -6.36 -14.24 -9.31
C ALA A 30 -6.84 -13.58 -8.00
N MET A 31 -6.27 -12.44 -7.58
CA MET A 31 -6.77 -11.66 -6.46
C MET A 31 -8.08 -10.91 -6.76
N GLN A 32 -8.46 -10.75 -8.03
CA GLN A 32 -9.75 -10.13 -8.39
C GLN A 32 -10.93 -10.98 -7.87
N GLY A 33 -12.05 -10.34 -7.53
CA GLY A 33 -13.23 -11.05 -7.07
C GLY A 33 -13.96 -10.35 -5.93
N GLU A 34 -14.83 -11.09 -5.26
CA GLU A 34 -15.75 -10.59 -4.24
C GLU A 34 -15.56 -11.38 -2.95
N TYR A 35 -15.23 -10.69 -1.86
CA TYR A 35 -14.65 -11.29 -0.68
C TYR A 35 -15.34 -10.88 0.60
N ALA A 36 -15.50 -11.83 1.52
CA ALA A 36 -15.52 -11.52 2.94
C ALA A 36 -14.06 -11.47 3.41
N VAL A 37 -13.70 -10.40 4.08
CA VAL A 37 -12.32 -10.11 4.49
C VAL A 37 -12.25 -10.06 6.00
N ASP A 38 -11.37 -10.87 6.59
CA ASP A 38 -11.06 -10.83 8.01
C ASP A 38 -9.67 -10.21 8.21
N PHE A 39 -9.54 -9.30 9.17
CA PHE A 39 -8.28 -8.64 9.52
C PHE A 39 -7.90 -9.00 10.96
N ALA A 40 -6.73 -9.63 11.13
CA ALA A 40 -6.18 -10.00 12.43
C ALA A 40 -4.78 -9.42 12.63
N PHE A 41 -4.57 -8.67 13.71
CA PHE A 41 -3.26 -8.12 14.08
C PHE A 41 -2.89 -8.50 15.50
N ASP A 42 -1.72 -9.12 15.67
CA ASP A 42 -1.22 -9.63 16.94
C ASP A 42 0.21 -9.17 17.17
N GLU A 43 0.46 -8.47 18.28
CA GLU A 43 1.82 -8.20 18.72
C GLU A 43 2.47 -9.51 19.22
N THR A 44 3.70 -9.77 18.78
CA THR A 44 4.37 -11.05 18.97
C THR A 44 5.62 -10.91 19.83
N VAL A 45 6.56 -10.05 19.42
CA VAL A 45 7.88 -9.94 20.04
C VAL A 45 8.07 -8.53 20.61
N PRO A 46 8.04 -8.34 21.95
CA PRO A 46 8.47 -7.10 22.59
C PRO A 46 9.96 -6.84 22.30
N LEU A 47 10.31 -5.62 21.92
CA LEU A 47 11.69 -5.21 21.60
C LEU A 47 12.23 -4.11 22.54
N GLN A 48 11.44 -3.73 23.55
CA GLN A 48 11.83 -2.76 24.58
C GLN A 48 11.63 -3.35 25.98
N PRO A 49 12.49 -3.00 26.96
CA PRO A 49 12.28 -3.39 28.35
C PRO A 49 10.91 -2.97 28.85
N ALA A 50 10.25 -3.87 29.61
CA ALA A 50 8.93 -3.66 30.19
C ALA A 50 7.79 -3.34 29.19
N TYR A 51 8.00 -3.53 27.88
CA TYR A 51 6.92 -3.36 26.89
C TYR A 51 5.85 -4.44 27.08
N GLN A 52 4.61 -4.01 27.28
CA GLN A 52 3.44 -4.88 27.32
C GLN A 52 2.74 -4.84 25.97
N ARG A 53 2.51 -6.03 25.42
CA ARG A 53 1.77 -6.19 24.18
C ARG A 53 0.37 -5.63 24.31
N GLN A 54 -0.07 -4.92 23.28
CA GLN A 54 -1.46 -4.50 23.14
C GLN A 54 -2.36 -5.71 22.87
N PRO A 55 -3.64 -5.66 23.27
CA PRO A 55 -4.61 -6.70 22.93
C PRO A 55 -4.70 -6.90 21.41
N PRO A 56 -4.95 -8.14 20.94
CA PRO A 56 -5.15 -8.40 19.53
C PRO A 56 -6.27 -7.56 18.92
N LEU A 57 -6.08 -7.07 17.70
CA LEU A 57 -7.13 -6.40 16.96
C LEU A 57 -7.77 -7.35 15.96
N ARG A 58 -9.10 -7.35 15.94
CA ARG A 58 -9.92 -8.09 14.98
C ARG A 58 -10.93 -7.15 14.34
N SER A 59 -11.06 -7.21 13.02
CA SER A 59 -12.08 -6.50 12.25
C SER A 59 -12.35 -7.27 10.95
N GLY A 60 -13.34 -6.84 10.19
CA GLY A 60 -13.61 -7.42 8.87
C GLY A 60 -14.42 -6.48 7.99
N GLY A 61 -14.66 -6.90 6.76
CA GLY A 61 -15.43 -6.16 5.77
C GLY A 61 -15.79 -7.04 4.57
N HIS A 62 -16.53 -6.47 3.63
CA HIS A 62 -16.83 -7.12 2.36
C HIS A 62 -16.25 -6.26 1.24
N GLU A 63 -15.36 -6.83 0.44
CA GLU A 63 -14.64 -6.10 -0.59
C GLU A 63 -14.82 -6.71 -1.98
N ALA A 64 -15.13 -5.87 -2.96
CA ALA A 64 -14.94 -6.18 -4.37
C ALA A 64 -13.54 -5.71 -4.81
N VAL A 65 -12.78 -6.59 -5.45
CA VAL A 65 -11.47 -6.33 -6.05
C VAL A 65 -11.63 -6.35 -7.56
N ILE A 66 -11.47 -5.17 -8.17
CA ILE A 66 -11.74 -4.92 -9.59
C ILE A 66 -10.42 -4.67 -10.32
N VAL A 67 -10.23 -5.32 -11.47
CA VAL A 67 -9.13 -5.02 -12.38
C VAL A 67 -9.41 -3.70 -13.09
N VAL A 68 -8.54 -2.72 -12.88
CA VAL A 68 -8.61 -1.38 -13.50
C VAL A 68 -7.71 -1.31 -14.74
N GLU A 69 -6.55 -1.95 -14.67
CA GLU A 69 -5.56 -1.99 -15.74
C GLU A 69 -4.85 -3.34 -15.73
N ASP A 70 -4.54 -3.83 -16.92
CA ASP A 70 -3.76 -5.04 -17.17
C ASP A 70 -3.00 -4.82 -18.48
N ALA A 71 -1.86 -4.16 -18.36
CA ALA A 71 -1.07 -3.67 -19.48
C ALA A 71 0.15 -4.57 -19.75
N ALA A 72 0.48 -4.68 -21.03
CA ALA A 72 1.66 -5.36 -21.51
C ALA A 72 2.54 -4.43 -22.35
N ARG A 73 3.86 -4.61 -22.27
CA ARG A 73 4.87 -3.93 -23.07
C ARG A 73 5.70 -4.99 -23.79
N ASP A 74 5.81 -4.88 -25.11
CA ASP A 74 6.55 -5.83 -25.96
C ASP A 74 6.14 -7.30 -25.74
N GLY A 75 4.84 -7.54 -25.56
CA GLY A 75 4.27 -8.87 -25.34
C GLY A 75 4.50 -9.46 -23.95
N ARG A 76 5.01 -8.68 -22.99
CA ARG A 76 5.21 -9.08 -21.59
C ARG A 76 4.37 -8.23 -20.64
N PRO A 77 3.95 -8.76 -19.49
CA PRO A 77 3.29 -7.96 -18.45
C PRO A 77 4.14 -6.75 -18.06
N ASP A 78 3.49 -5.59 -17.90
CA ASP A 78 4.15 -4.32 -17.54
C ASP A 78 3.54 -3.73 -16.28
N ARG A 79 2.20 -3.58 -16.26
CA ARG A 79 1.46 -2.99 -15.14
C ARG A 79 0.12 -3.68 -14.91
N ILE A 80 -0.27 -3.89 -13.66
CA ILE A 80 -1.61 -4.35 -13.28
C ILE A 80 -2.11 -3.45 -12.16
N VAL A 81 -3.34 -2.95 -12.25
CA VAL A 81 -3.95 -2.11 -11.21
C VAL A 81 -5.21 -2.77 -10.70
N LEU A 82 -5.28 -3.00 -9.39
CA LEU A 82 -6.46 -3.57 -8.73
C LEU A 82 -7.04 -2.55 -7.75
N GLN A 83 -8.32 -2.28 -7.87
CA GLN A 83 -9.07 -1.39 -6.99
C GLN A 83 -9.94 -2.21 -6.02
N HIS A 84 -9.81 -1.91 -4.73
CA HIS A 84 -10.63 -2.50 -3.68
C HIS A 84 -11.77 -1.55 -3.30
N ILE A 85 -12.98 -2.07 -3.21
CA ILE A 85 -14.19 -1.31 -2.89
C ILE A 85 -14.94 -2.05 -1.79
N LEU A 86 -15.08 -1.40 -0.63
CA LEU A 86 -15.84 -1.91 0.50
C LEU A 86 -17.34 -1.72 0.25
N VAL A 87 -18.12 -2.72 0.66
CA VAL A 87 -19.58 -2.68 0.72
C VAL A 87 -20.02 -3.01 2.14
N ASP A 88 -20.88 -2.18 2.72
CA ASP A 88 -21.66 -2.57 3.89
C ASP A 88 -22.94 -3.31 3.43
N PRO A 89 -23.08 -4.63 3.65
CA PRO A 89 -24.23 -5.39 3.17
C PRO A 89 -25.56 -4.94 3.78
N LYS A 90 -25.55 -4.27 4.94
CA LYS A 90 -26.78 -3.85 5.62
C LYS A 90 -27.36 -2.57 5.02
N SER A 91 -26.50 -1.59 4.75
CA SER A 91 -26.91 -0.29 4.23
C SER A 91 -26.75 -0.14 2.72
N GLY A 92 -25.94 -1.00 2.09
CA GLY A 92 -25.50 -0.84 0.71
C GLY A 92 -24.45 0.28 0.54
N HIS A 93 -23.97 0.89 1.63
CA HIS A 93 -22.98 1.94 1.57
C HIS A 93 -21.66 1.44 0.98
N VAL A 94 -21.08 2.22 0.06
CA VAL A 94 -19.85 1.91 -0.65
C VAL A 94 -18.73 2.83 -0.22
N THR A 95 -17.53 2.29 -0.07
CA THR A 95 -16.31 3.08 0.11
C THR A 95 -15.23 2.58 -0.84
N LYS A 96 -14.73 3.44 -1.73
CA LYS A 96 -13.46 3.19 -2.44
C LYS A 96 -12.36 3.06 -1.40
N HIS A 97 -11.83 1.86 -1.20
CA HIS A 97 -11.04 1.55 -0.02
C HIS A 97 -9.54 1.75 -0.24
N TRP A 98 -8.91 0.94 -1.06
CA TRP A 98 -7.48 1.06 -1.37
C TRP A 98 -7.19 0.53 -2.76
N ARG A 99 -6.03 0.88 -3.29
CA ARG A 99 -5.60 0.47 -4.62
C ARG A 99 -4.21 -0.13 -4.53
N GLN A 100 -3.97 -1.15 -5.35
CA GLN A 100 -2.65 -1.73 -5.54
C GLN A 100 -2.27 -1.69 -7.01
N ASP A 101 -1.13 -1.06 -7.29
CA ASP A 101 -0.49 -1.05 -8.60
C ASP A 101 0.69 -2.00 -8.55
N TRP A 102 0.76 -2.92 -9.51
CA TRP A 102 1.83 -3.89 -9.67
C TRP A 102 2.62 -3.52 -10.91
N HIS A 103 3.92 -3.35 -10.76
CA HIS A 103 4.83 -2.96 -11.83
C HIS A 103 5.90 -4.03 -12.02
N TRP A 104 5.99 -4.59 -13.23
CA TRP A 104 7.03 -5.53 -13.59
C TRP A 104 8.37 -4.81 -13.75
N GLN A 105 9.40 -5.28 -13.02
CA GLN A 105 10.76 -4.73 -13.02
C GLN A 105 10.81 -3.21 -12.93
N ALA A 106 10.07 -2.62 -11.99
CA ALA A 106 9.96 -1.17 -11.84
C ALA A 106 11.35 -0.51 -11.73
N ALA A 107 11.60 0.49 -12.58
CA ALA A 107 12.85 1.26 -12.57
C ALA A 107 12.96 2.23 -11.38
N GLN A 108 11.83 2.57 -10.77
CA GLN A 108 11.74 3.44 -9.61
C GLN A 108 10.53 3.07 -8.75
N ARG A 109 10.52 3.50 -7.50
CA ARG A 109 9.37 3.40 -6.59
C ARG A 109 9.36 4.55 -5.58
N PHE A 110 8.20 4.87 -5.01
CA PHE A 110 8.13 5.78 -3.88
C PHE A 110 8.29 5.03 -2.55
N GLU A 111 8.94 5.67 -1.57
CA GLU A 111 9.18 5.13 -0.24
C GLU A 111 8.80 6.16 0.83
N PHE A 112 8.03 5.74 1.83
CA PHE A 112 7.70 6.59 2.97
C PHE A 112 8.96 6.87 3.81
N SER A 113 9.26 8.14 4.05
CA SER A 113 10.35 8.55 4.94
C SER A 113 9.85 8.80 6.36
N ASP A 114 9.00 9.79 6.53
CA ASP A 114 8.56 10.38 7.79
C ASP A 114 7.51 11.46 7.49
N GLU A 115 6.81 11.96 8.51
CA GLU A 115 5.99 13.19 8.44
C GLU A 115 5.21 13.38 7.13
N GLN A 116 4.40 12.39 6.75
CA GLN A 116 3.61 12.43 5.51
C GLN A 116 4.45 12.74 4.24
N THR A 117 5.67 12.22 4.19
CA THR A 117 6.62 12.41 3.09
C THR A 117 6.99 11.09 2.44
N TRP A 118 6.99 11.08 1.11
CA TRP A 118 7.44 9.97 0.27
C TRP A 118 8.52 10.45 -0.68
N ARG A 119 9.59 9.67 -0.80
CA ARG A 119 10.71 9.93 -1.71
C ARG A 119 10.69 8.93 -2.84
N VAL A 120 10.90 9.40 -4.07
CA VAL A 120 11.11 8.51 -5.20
C VAL A 120 12.55 8.01 -5.18
N ARG A 121 12.72 6.70 -5.39
CA ARG A 121 14.01 6.01 -5.41
C ARG A 121 14.15 5.25 -6.71
N ASP A 122 15.29 5.44 -7.35
CA ASP A 122 15.71 4.59 -8.46
C ASP A 122 16.00 3.18 -7.95
N MET A 123 15.56 2.19 -8.71
CA MET A 123 15.82 0.79 -8.47
C MET A 123 16.99 0.34 -9.34
N PRO A 124 18.08 -0.20 -8.76
CA PRO A 124 19.15 -0.80 -9.56
C PRO A 124 18.58 -1.87 -10.48
N ALA A 125 18.97 -1.87 -11.76
CA ALA A 125 18.44 -2.81 -12.75
C ALA A 125 18.58 -4.29 -12.32
N ALA A 126 19.66 -4.63 -11.62
CA ALA A 126 19.87 -5.96 -11.06
C ALA A 126 18.84 -6.33 -9.98
N SER A 127 18.40 -5.38 -9.16
CA SER A 127 17.36 -5.59 -8.14
C SER A 127 15.95 -5.61 -8.74
N ALA A 128 15.73 -4.87 -9.82
CA ALA A 128 14.45 -4.86 -10.54
C ALA A 128 14.25 -6.11 -11.42
N ALA A 129 15.33 -6.73 -11.89
CA ALA A 129 15.24 -7.88 -12.80
C ALA A 129 14.46 -9.05 -12.20
N GLY A 130 13.42 -9.49 -12.89
CA GLY A 130 12.56 -10.61 -12.49
C GLY A 130 11.69 -10.35 -11.25
N THR A 131 11.46 -9.09 -10.86
CA THR A 131 10.65 -8.75 -9.67
C THR A 131 9.39 -7.98 -10.03
N TRP A 132 8.42 -8.03 -9.14
CA TRP A 132 7.24 -7.16 -9.16
C TRP A 132 7.29 -6.19 -7.99
N THR A 133 7.03 -4.92 -8.27
CA THR A 133 6.83 -3.89 -7.26
C THR A 133 5.34 -3.64 -7.07
N GLN A 134 4.84 -3.91 -5.86
CA GLN A 134 3.50 -3.53 -5.43
C GLN A 134 3.55 -2.14 -4.78
N CYS A 135 2.81 -1.18 -5.32
CA CYS A 135 2.58 0.13 -4.73
C CYS A 135 1.12 0.25 -4.27
N VAL A 136 0.93 0.58 -3.00
CA VAL A 136 -0.37 0.68 -2.34
C VAL A 136 -0.72 2.14 -2.12
N TYR A 137 -1.99 2.46 -2.36
CA TYR A 137 -2.57 3.79 -2.22
C TYR A 137 -3.81 3.76 -1.33
N GLU A 138 -4.06 4.85 -0.62
CA GLU A 138 -5.20 5.00 0.29
C GLU A 138 -6.50 5.36 -0.45
N VAL A 139 -7.58 5.59 0.29
CA VAL A 139 -8.93 5.88 -0.26
C VAL A 139 -8.92 7.03 -1.28
N SER A 140 -8.10 8.06 -1.05
CA SER A 140 -7.92 9.25 -1.90
C SER A 140 -6.87 9.09 -3.02
N ASP A 141 -6.35 7.88 -3.22
CA ASP A 141 -5.18 7.57 -4.06
C ASP A 141 -3.86 8.21 -3.59
N ALA A 142 -3.81 8.76 -2.37
CA ALA A 142 -2.55 9.17 -1.75
C ALA A 142 -1.59 7.97 -1.57
N PRO A 143 -0.27 8.14 -1.78
CA PRO A 143 0.70 7.06 -1.64
C PRO A 143 0.69 6.51 -0.22
N ARG A 144 0.80 5.19 -0.08
CA ARG A 144 0.94 4.54 1.23
C ARG A 144 2.32 3.90 1.37
N TYR A 145 2.62 2.93 0.51
CA TYR A 145 3.94 2.28 0.45
C TYR A 145 4.14 1.56 -0.88
N CYS A 146 5.40 1.31 -1.24
CA CYS A 146 5.75 0.29 -2.23
C CYS A 146 6.62 -0.81 -1.60
N GLY A 147 6.54 -2.02 -2.13
CA GLY A 147 7.46 -3.12 -1.83
C GLY A 147 7.77 -3.89 -3.10
N THR A 148 9.00 -4.35 -3.25
CA THR A 148 9.50 -5.07 -4.43
C THR A 148 9.83 -6.50 -4.03
N GLY A 149 9.35 -7.47 -4.78
CA GLY A 149 9.48 -8.88 -4.42
C GLY A 149 9.35 -9.81 -5.60
N ARG A 150 9.51 -11.11 -5.33
CA ARG A 150 9.33 -12.17 -6.31
C ARG A 150 8.12 -13.02 -5.97
N TRP A 151 7.46 -13.50 -7.01
CA TRP A 151 6.53 -14.62 -6.91
C TRP A 151 7.32 -15.92 -6.91
N HIS A 152 6.96 -16.80 -6.00
CA HIS A 152 7.39 -18.18 -5.95
C HIS A 152 6.17 -19.07 -6.17
N HIS A 153 6.37 -20.15 -6.90
CA HIS A 153 5.27 -20.99 -7.37
C HIS A 153 5.53 -22.47 -7.11
N ASP A 154 5.57 -22.81 -5.83
CA ASP A 154 5.97 -24.13 -5.33
C ASP A 154 4.73 -24.92 -4.91
N ASP A 155 4.73 -26.22 -5.21
CA ASP A 155 3.66 -27.18 -4.82
C ASP A 155 2.23 -26.71 -5.14
N GLY A 156 2.07 -25.99 -6.24
CA GLY A 156 0.77 -25.46 -6.69
C GLY A 156 0.29 -24.20 -5.97
N VAL A 157 1.12 -23.62 -5.11
CA VAL A 157 0.82 -22.38 -4.36
C VAL A 157 1.66 -21.23 -4.93
N SER A 158 0.99 -20.11 -5.22
CA SER A 158 1.66 -18.88 -5.68
C SER A 158 1.78 -17.89 -4.54
N THR A 159 3.02 -17.52 -4.19
CA THR A 159 3.33 -16.64 -3.07
C THR A 159 4.28 -15.54 -3.50
N TRP A 160 3.90 -14.28 -3.31
CA TRP A 160 4.80 -13.13 -3.46
C TRP A 160 5.27 -12.68 -2.09
N THR A 161 6.56 -12.41 -1.92
CA THR A 161 7.09 -11.78 -0.69
C THR A 161 7.90 -10.54 -1.04
N SER A 162 7.58 -9.41 -0.42
CA SER A 162 8.28 -8.14 -0.62
C SER A 162 9.61 -8.09 0.12
N ASP A 163 10.46 -7.16 -0.31
CA ASP A 163 11.50 -6.61 0.54
C ASP A 163 10.91 -5.81 1.72
N LEU A 164 11.79 -5.36 2.62
CA LEU A 164 11.40 -4.53 3.75
C LEU A 164 11.05 -3.12 3.27
N SER A 165 9.82 -2.68 3.51
CA SER A 165 9.37 -1.32 3.18
C SER A 165 8.85 -0.55 4.39
N TRP A 166 8.62 0.75 4.20
CA TRP A 166 8.14 1.67 5.23
C TRP A 166 6.78 2.22 4.83
N ARG A 167 5.92 2.42 5.84
CA ARG A 167 4.60 3.00 5.63
C ARG A 167 4.13 3.84 6.82
N PRO A 168 3.27 4.84 6.59
CA PRO A 168 2.64 5.59 7.67
C PRO A 168 1.75 4.68 8.53
N LEU A 169 1.30 5.23 9.66
CA LEU A 169 0.40 4.52 10.55
C LEU A 169 -0.98 4.31 9.88
N PRO A 170 -1.56 3.10 9.95
CA PRO A 170 -2.96 2.89 9.62
C PRO A 170 -3.87 3.58 10.65
N ARG A 171 -5.12 3.85 10.26
CA ARG A 171 -6.18 4.38 11.13
C ARG A 171 -6.33 3.65 12.45
N ARG A 172 -6.25 2.31 12.44
CA ARG A 172 -6.33 1.50 13.66
C ARG A 172 -5.27 1.85 14.72
N GLU A 173 -4.14 2.41 14.29
CA GLU A 173 -3.01 2.75 15.16
C GLU A 173 -3.06 4.23 15.54
N TYR A 174 -3.07 5.17 14.58
CA TYR A 174 -2.96 6.60 14.90
C TYR A 174 -4.16 7.16 15.68
N THR A 175 -5.30 6.47 15.69
CA THR A 175 -6.48 6.86 16.48
C THR A 175 -6.42 6.36 17.94
N ARG A 176 -5.52 5.42 18.24
CA ARG A 176 -5.44 4.78 19.57
C ARG A 176 -4.08 4.92 20.23
N ARG A 177 -3.04 5.24 19.45
CA ARG A 177 -1.65 5.15 19.86
C ARG A 177 -0.84 6.31 19.33
N SER A 178 0.16 6.69 20.10
CA SER A 178 1.11 7.77 19.80
C SER A 178 2.55 7.42 20.21
N ASP A 179 2.82 6.15 20.55
CA ASP A 179 4.12 5.70 21.05
C ASP A 179 5.14 5.39 19.95
N TYR A 180 4.69 5.39 18.68
CA TYR A 180 5.47 5.21 17.47
C TYR A 180 4.82 5.94 16.28
N ASN A 181 5.53 6.05 15.15
CA ASN A 181 5.08 6.82 13.98
C ASN A 181 5.34 6.16 12.61
N ALA A 182 5.95 4.98 12.57
CA ALA A 182 6.19 4.26 11.33
C ALA A 182 6.09 2.75 11.52
N LEU A 183 5.69 2.06 10.45
CA LEU A 183 5.77 0.60 10.35
C LEU A 183 6.87 0.21 9.36
N SER A 184 7.73 -0.71 9.76
CA SER A 184 8.65 -1.42 8.87
C SER A 184 8.08 -2.80 8.57
N VAL A 185 7.91 -3.15 7.31
CA VAL A 185 7.03 -4.26 6.93
C VAL A 185 7.60 -5.08 5.79
N VAL A 186 7.53 -6.40 5.94
CA VAL A 186 7.55 -7.35 4.82
C VAL A 186 6.13 -7.84 4.57
N ASN A 187 5.67 -7.74 3.33
CA ASN A 187 4.35 -8.20 2.91
C ASN A 187 4.50 -9.52 2.18
N ARG A 188 3.56 -10.44 2.42
CA ARG A 188 3.43 -11.67 1.65
C ARG A 188 1.99 -11.83 1.17
N HIS A 189 1.83 -12.07 -0.13
CA HIS A 189 0.54 -12.39 -0.73
C HIS A 189 0.55 -13.83 -1.19
N THR A 190 -0.45 -14.60 -0.80
CA THR A 190 -0.56 -16.02 -1.14
C THR A 190 -1.91 -16.26 -1.80
N VAL A 191 -1.91 -16.75 -3.05
CA VAL A 191 -3.16 -17.16 -3.72
C VAL A 191 -3.59 -18.51 -3.18
N THR A 192 -4.86 -18.63 -2.79
CA THR A 192 -5.45 -19.84 -2.23
C THR A 192 -6.60 -20.35 -3.09
N PRO A 193 -7.05 -21.61 -2.93
CA PRO A 193 -8.21 -22.13 -3.67
C PRO A 193 -9.50 -21.31 -3.43
N SER A 194 -9.65 -20.72 -2.25
CA SER A 194 -10.83 -19.97 -1.83
C SER A 194 -10.68 -18.44 -1.92
N GLY A 195 -9.55 -17.94 -2.42
CA GLY A 195 -9.26 -16.50 -2.50
C GLY A 195 -7.77 -16.22 -2.37
N TRP A 196 -7.38 -15.40 -1.40
CA TRP A 196 -5.96 -15.09 -1.16
C TRP A 196 -5.74 -14.51 0.25
N SER A 197 -4.52 -14.55 0.74
CA SER A 197 -4.14 -13.96 2.02
C SER A 197 -3.10 -12.86 1.84
N HIS A 198 -3.12 -11.89 2.75
CA HIS A 198 -2.08 -10.88 2.90
C HIS A 198 -1.49 -10.96 4.32
N GLU A 199 -0.30 -11.53 4.39
CA GLU A 199 0.51 -11.65 5.59
C GLU A 199 1.43 -10.45 5.71
N GLN A 200 1.55 -9.89 6.92
CA GLN A 200 2.28 -8.68 7.20
C GLN A 200 3.19 -8.89 8.40
N PHE A 201 4.49 -8.90 8.16
CA PHE A 201 5.51 -8.98 9.21
C PHE A 201 5.92 -7.57 9.60
N ASN A 202 5.21 -7.01 10.58
CA ASN A 202 5.35 -5.61 10.98
C ASN A 202 6.36 -5.47 12.11
N THR A 203 7.13 -4.39 12.09
CA THR A 203 7.80 -3.82 13.27
C THR A 203 7.26 -2.42 13.51
N LYS A 204 6.76 -2.16 14.72
CA LYS A 204 6.32 -0.83 15.17
C LYS A 204 7.54 -0.03 15.58
N VAL A 205 7.82 1.09 14.90
CA VAL A 205 9.05 1.86 15.08
C VAL A 205 8.73 3.32 15.38
N GLN A 206 9.27 3.82 16.48
CA GLN A 206 9.35 5.26 16.73
C GLN A 206 10.59 5.79 16.02
N ARG A 207 10.38 6.64 15.02
CA ARG A 207 11.43 7.44 14.36
C ARG A 207 11.51 8.79 15.07
N GLY A 208 12.71 9.18 15.47
CA GLY A 208 13.00 10.47 16.07
C GLY A 208 13.86 11.34 15.15
N PRO A 209 14.16 12.58 15.58
CA PRO A 209 15.04 13.48 14.84
C PRO A 209 16.39 12.83 14.52
N ASN A 210 17.01 13.25 13.41
CA ASN A 210 18.33 12.81 12.97
C ASN A 210 18.43 11.30 12.65
N GLY A 211 17.31 10.66 12.27
CA GLY A 211 17.29 9.26 11.85
C GLY A 211 17.38 8.24 12.98
N ARG A 212 17.27 8.65 14.25
CA ARG A 212 17.22 7.72 15.38
C ARG A 212 15.95 6.87 15.29
N GLN A 213 16.09 5.56 15.44
CA GLN A 213 14.95 4.62 15.42
C GLN A 213 14.90 3.82 16.72
N ARG A 214 13.69 3.61 17.22
CA ARG A 214 13.40 2.73 18.37
C ARG A 214 12.28 1.77 18.00
N ALA A 215 12.64 0.52 17.72
CA ALA A 215 11.68 -0.55 17.50
C ALA A 215 11.00 -0.94 18.83
N LEU A 216 9.67 -0.92 18.87
CA LEU A 216 8.88 -1.21 20.07
C LEU A 216 8.52 -2.70 20.17
N THR A 217 7.96 -3.24 19.09
CA THR A 217 7.48 -4.62 19.04
C THR A 217 7.32 -5.08 17.59
N ARG A 218 7.36 -6.40 17.39
CA ARG A 218 6.89 -7.03 16.14
C ARG A 218 5.40 -7.36 16.24
N GLU A 219 4.72 -7.28 15.12
CA GLU A 219 3.31 -7.65 14.96
C GLU A 219 3.18 -8.53 13.72
N PHE A 220 2.37 -9.59 13.82
CA PHE A 220 1.91 -10.33 12.65
C PHE A 220 0.50 -9.83 12.30
N GLY A 221 0.35 -9.32 11.08
CA GLY A 221 -0.94 -9.01 10.49
C GLY A 221 -1.33 -10.08 9.49
N PHE A 222 -2.57 -10.54 9.54
CA PHE A 222 -3.12 -11.53 8.63
C PHE A 222 -4.47 -11.02 8.13
N ASN A 223 -4.53 -10.75 6.83
CA ASN A 223 -5.78 -10.44 6.14
C ASN A 223 -6.17 -11.66 5.31
N ASP A 224 -7.37 -12.19 5.52
CA ASP A 224 -7.88 -13.37 4.82
C ASP A 224 -9.03 -12.96 3.90
N TYR A 225 -8.80 -13.00 2.58
CA TYR A 225 -9.80 -12.72 1.57
C TYR A 225 -10.42 -14.04 1.12
N ARG A 226 -11.62 -14.34 1.62
CA ARG A 226 -12.37 -15.55 1.25
C ARG A 226 -13.52 -15.18 0.33
N LYS A 227 -13.61 -15.85 -0.83
CA LYS A 227 -14.68 -15.61 -1.80
C LYS A 227 -16.04 -15.69 -1.11
N SER A 228 -16.88 -14.70 -1.38
CA SER A 228 -18.20 -14.55 -0.77
C SER A 228 -19.29 -14.72 -1.80
N GLU A 229 -20.17 -15.69 -1.60
CA GLU A 229 -21.39 -15.89 -2.41
C GLU A 229 -22.64 -15.28 -1.75
N GLY A 230 -22.54 -14.89 -0.47
CA GLY A 230 -23.68 -14.46 0.35
C GLY A 230 -23.89 -12.95 0.44
N VAL A 231 -23.12 -12.15 -0.31
CA VAL A 231 -23.18 -10.67 -0.27
C VAL A 231 -23.41 -10.14 -1.67
N ASP A 232 -24.30 -9.16 -1.78
CA ASP A 232 -24.55 -8.44 -3.02
C ASP A 232 -23.53 -7.32 -3.22
N PHE A 233 -22.63 -7.50 -4.17
CA PHE A 233 -21.62 -6.52 -4.56
C PHE A 233 -22.06 -5.60 -5.71
N ARG A 234 -23.34 -5.64 -6.15
CA ARG A 234 -23.86 -4.67 -7.13
C ARG A 234 -23.55 -3.21 -6.76
N PRO A 235 -23.72 -2.75 -5.50
CA PRO A 235 -23.39 -1.37 -5.14
C PRO A 235 -21.94 -0.98 -5.46
N ALA A 236 -20.97 -1.87 -5.20
CA ALA A 236 -19.57 -1.59 -5.54
C ALA A 236 -19.35 -1.47 -7.05
N ARG A 237 -19.97 -2.35 -7.84
CA ARG A 237 -19.86 -2.33 -9.31
C ARG A 237 -20.52 -1.07 -9.90
N ASP A 238 -21.70 -0.71 -9.40
CA ASP A 238 -22.44 0.47 -9.85
C ASP A 238 -21.67 1.77 -9.51
N TYR A 239 -21.18 1.88 -8.27
CA TYR A 239 -20.32 2.99 -7.84
C TYR A 239 -19.06 3.10 -8.71
N TRP A 240 -18.37 1.98 -8.96
CA TRP A 240 -17.15 2.00 -9.79
C TRP A 240 -17.45 2.40 -11.22
N ALA A 241 -18.51 1.84 -11.81
CA ALA A 241 -18.94 2.18 -13.17
C ALA A 241 -19.21 3.68 -13.32
N ALA A 242 -19.85 4.29 -12.32
CA ALA A 242 -20.16 5.72 -12.30
C ALA A 242 -18.92 6.61 -12.06
N THR A 243 -17.96 6.19 -11.24
CA THR A 243 -16.90 7.07 -10.72
C THR A 243 -15.49 6.78 -11.24
N GLN A 244 -15.25 5.65 -11.93
CA GLN A 244 -13.90 5.25 -12.35
C GLN A 244 -13.16 6.30 -13.20
N ALA A 245 -13.89 7.03 -14.06
CA ALA A 245 -13.33 8.08 -14.90
C ALA A 245 -12.92 9.32 -14.08
N TYR A 246 -13.67 9.65 -13.01
CA TYR A 246 -13.28 10.68 -12.06
C TYR A 246 -12.00 10.28 -11.31
N TRP A 247 -11.95 9.05 -10.79
CA TRP A 247 -10.76 8.56 -10.09
C TRP A 247 -9.54 8.43 -11.00
N ALA A 248 -9.71 8.16 -12.30
CA ALA A 248 -8.62 8.22 -13.27
C ALA A 248 -7.98 9.62 -13.33
N ARG A 249 -8.79 10.68 -13.38
CA ARG A 249 -8.31 12.08 -13.34
C ARG A 249 -7.60 12.41 -12.04
N VAL A 250 -8.05 11.88 -10.90
CA VAL A 250 -7.33 12.01 -9.62
C VAL A 250 -5.96 11.32 -9.68
N ARG A 251 -5.88 10.10 -10.23
CA ARG A 251 -4.61 9.37 -10.41
C ARG A 251 -3.63 10.10 -11.32
N GLU A 252 -4.10 10.75 -12.38
CA GLU A 252 -3.27 11.55 -13.29
C GLU A 252 -2.53 12.69 -12.56
N ARG A 253 -3.10 13.25 -11.48
CA ARG A 253 -2.42 14.28 -10.66
C ARG A 253 -1.37 13.69 -9.73
N TRP A 254 -1.59 12.47 -9.25
CA TRP A 254 -0.61 11.75 -8.42
C TRP A 254 0.61 11.27 -9.20
N GLU A 255 0.40 10.76 -10.42
CA GLU A 255 1.45 10.14 -11.25
C GLU A 255 2.75 10.98 -11.39
N PRO A 256 2.71 12.26 -11.79
CA PRO A 256 3.94 13.06 -11.93
C PRO A 256 4.64 13.31 -10.58
N LEU A 257 3.89 13.38 -9.49
CA LEU A 257 4.45 13.61 -8.14
C LEU A 257 5.17 12.37 -7.61
N LEU A 258 4.69 11.19 -7.98
CA LEU A 258 5.21 9.89 -7.54
C LEU A 258 6.25 9.29 -8.49
N THR A 259 6.53 9.99 -9.58
CA THR A 259 7.61 9.67 -10.54
C THR A 259 8.68 10.77 -10.58
N SER A 260 8.44 11.93 -9.96
CA SER A 260 9.41 13.01 -9.82
C SER A 260 10.47 12.68 -8.77
N PRO A 261 11.77 12.95 -9.02
CA PRO A 261 12.85 12.75 -8.05
C PRO A 261 12.66 13.47 -6.72
N SER A 262 11.92 14.58 -6.70
CA SER A 262 11.61 15.29 -5.45
C SER A 262 10.84 14.41 -4.46
N GLY A 263 9.97 13.53 -4.98
CA GLY A 263 8.90 12.92 -4.20
C GLY A 263 7.84 13.93 -3.78
N VAL A 264 7.04 13.55 -2.80
CA VAL A 264 5.84 14.28 -2.37
C VAL A 264 5.76 14.39 -0.86
N HIS A 265 5.29 15.54 -0.39
CA HIS A 265 4.93 15.80 1.00
C HIS A 265 3.44 16.17 1.05
N LEU A 266 2.69 15.58 1.98
CA LEU A 266 1.29 15.90 2.23
C LEU A 266 1.18 16.79 3.46
N LYS A 267 0.65 17.99 3.28
CA LYS A 267 0.37 18.95 4.37
C LYS A 267 -0.77 18.50 5.29
N THR A 268 -1.45 17.41 4.94
CA THR A 268 -2.53 16.82 5.73
C THR A 268 -2.01 16.24 7.05
N ARG A 269 -2.88 16.11 8.05
CA ARG A 269 -2.61 15.21 9.18
C ARG A 269 -2.55 13.75 8.69
N VAL A 270 -2.06 12.86 9.54
CA VAL A 270 -2.00 11.40 9.25
C VAL A 270 -3.34 10.79 8.85
N ASP A 271 -4.46 11.40 9.26
CA ASP A 271 -5.80 10.94 8.87
C ASP A 271 -6.18 11.22 7.41
N GLY A 272 -5.46 12.11 6.72
CA GLY A 272 -5.69 12.48 5.32
C GLY A 272 -7.03 13.17 5.03
N MET A 273 -7.87 13.45 6.05
CA MET A 273 -9.27 13.81 5.85
C MET A 273 -9.47 15.09 5.02
N ALA A 274 -8.51 16.00 5.10
CA ALA A 274 -8.50 17.24 4.34
C ALA A 274 -8.47 17.04 2.81
N MET A 275 -7.97 15.90 2.33
CA MET A 275 -8.08 15.49 0.92
C MET A 275 -9.20 14.46 0.70
N ILE A 276 -9.42 13.54 1.65
CA ILE A 276 -10.42 12.48 1.50
C ILE A 276 -11.82 13.08 1.33
N VAL A 277 -12.23 14.01 2.20
CA VAL A 277 -13.58 14.60 2.15
C VAL A 277 -13.89 15.25 0.80
N PRO A 278 -13.13 16.26 0.32
CA PRO A 278 -13.47 16.94 -0.93
C PRO A 278 -13.40 16.02 -2.15
N LEU A 279 -12.48 15.05 -2.20
CA LEU A 279 -12.42 14.11 -3.34
C LEU A 279 -13.59 13.14 -3.35
N PHE A 280 -14.07 12.71 -2.17
CA PHE A 280 -15.26 11.86 -2.09
C PHE A 280 -16.56 12.63 -2.34
N GLU A 281 -16.66 13.89 -1.92
CA GLU A 281 -17.78 14.78 -2.28
C GLU A 281 -17.84 14.96 -3.81
N GLN A 282 -16.71 15.24 -4.45
CA GLN A 282 -16.62 15.31 -5.91
C GLN A 282 -16.98 13.99 -6.61
N ALA A 283 -16.52 12.85 -6.08
CA ALA A 283 -16.90 11.53 -6.62
C ALA A 283 -18.40 11.27 -6.48
N GLN A 284 -19.01 11.69 -5.36
CA GLN A 284 -20.45 11.59 -5.12
C GLN A 284 -21.24 12.49 -6.08
N ASP A 285 -20.77 13.70 -6.36
CA ASP A 285 -21.38 14.57 -7.37
C ASP A 285 -21.40 13.90 -8.75
N VAL A 286 -20.29 13.26 -9.14
CA VAL A 286 -20.21 12.50 -10.41
C VAL A 286 -21.14 11.30 -10.40
N GLU A 287 -21.22 10.55 -9.30
CA GLU A 287 -22.15 9.43 -9.13
C GLU A 287 -23.62 9.87 -9.32
N GLN A 288 -23.96 11.08 -8.90
CA GLN A 288 -25.30 11.67 -9.05
C GLN A 288 -25.55 12.30 -10.43
N GLY A 289 -24.62 12.14 -11.38
CA GLY A 289 -24.73 12.69 -12.74
C GLY A 289 -24.24 14.13 -12.89
N GLY A 290 -23.60 14.68 -11.87
CA GLY A 290 -22.92 15.96 -11.90
C GLY A 290 -21.61 15.93 -12.69
N GLN A 291 -20.99 17.10 -12.85
CA GLN A 291 -19.70 17.26 -13.52
C GLN A 291 -18.73 17.97 -12.59
N VAL A 292 -17.53 17.40 -12.44
CA VAL A 292 -16.42 18.01 -11.68
C VAL A 292 -15.34 18.45 -12.66
N SER A 293 -14.97 19.72 -12.63
CA SER A 293 -13.91 20.27 -13.50
C SER A 293 -12.52 19.85 -13.01
N ASP A 294 -11.53 19.86 -13.92
CA ASP A 294 -10.14 19.59 -13.55
C ASP A 294 -9.63 20.57 -12.51
N THR A 295 -10.01 21.85 -12.63
CA THR A 295 -9.67 22.91 -11.68
C THR A 295 -10.14 22.60 -10.26
N ALA A 296 -11.29 21.94 -10.09
CA ALA A 296 -11.80 21.55 -8.77
C ALA A 296 -10.95 20.44 -8.14
N ILE A 297 -10.45 19.49 -8.93
CA ILE A 297 -9.51 18.46 -8.48
C ILE A 297 -8.17 19.14 -8.13
N ASP A 298 -7.65 19.98 -9.03
CA ASP A 298 -6.38 20.67 -8.88
C ASP A 298 -6.34 21.57 -7.64
N ALA A 299 -7.48 22.16 -7.25
CA ALA A 299 -7.61 22.94 -6.03
C ALA A 299 -7.32 22.10 -4.76
N VAL A 300 -7.78 20.84 -4.71
CA VAL A 300 -7.50 19.93 -3.60
C VAL A 300 -6.01 19.62 -3.53
N PHE A 301 -5.39 19.28 -4.67
CA PHE A 301 -3.96 19.00 -4.73
C PHE A 301 -3.12 20.21 -4.35
N SER A 302 -3.44 21.40 -4.87
CA SER A 302 -2.72 22.63 -4.56
C SER A 302 -2.79 22.98 -3.06
N ALA A 303 -3.94 22.71 -2.42
CA ALA A 303 -4.14 22.97 -1.01
C ALA A 303 -3.31 22.04 -0.11
N TRP A 304 -3.10 20.78 -0.51
CA TRP A 304 -2.63 19.73 0.41
C TRP A 304 -1.38 18.97 0.00
N VAL A 305 -0.92 19.14 -1.23
CA VAL A 305 0.18 18.38 -1.81
C VAL A 305 1.26 19.33 -2.29
N GLU A 306 2.52 19.00 -1.99
CA GLU A 306 3.68 19.73 -2.47
C GLU A 306 4.85 18.78 -2.75
N PRO A 307 5.82 19.18 -3.59
CA PRO A 307 7.05 18.41 -3.74
C PRO A 307 7.76 18.28 -2.40
N ALA A 308 8.29 17.10 -2.07
CA ALA A 308 9.06 16.95 -0.84
C ALA A 308 10.36 17.78 -0.93
N THR A 309 10.56 18.71 0.02
CA THR A 309 11.76 19.54 0.06
C THR A 309 13.00 18.66 0.29
N SER A 310 14.11 18.92 -0.40
CA SER A 310 15.35 18.14 -0.19
C SER A 310 15.83 18.29 1.26
N PRO A 311 16.32 17.21 1.91
CA PRO A 311 16.87 17.28 3.28
C PRO A 311 17.94 18.37 3.46
N THR A 312 18.64 18.71 2.37
CA THR A 312 19.69 19.73 2.33
C THR A 312 19.18 21.17 2.53
N ALA A 313 17.90 21.46 2.24
CA ALA A 313 17.34 22.81 2.39
C ALA A 313 17.01 23.14 3.86
N ALA A 314 16.63 22.14 4.66
CA ALA A 314 16.31 22.34 6.08
C ALA A 314 17.53 22.71 6.93
N LEU A 315 18.72 22.22 6.57
CA LEU A 315 19.98 22.52 7.27
C LEU A 315 20.58 23.89 6.92
N GLN A 316 20.08 24.57 5.88
CA GLN A 316 20.53 25.92 5.50
C GLN A 316 19.59 27.03 6.02
N ALA A 317 18.37 26.70 6.43
CA ALA A 317 17.44 27.66 7.03
C ALA A 317 17.71 27.90 8.53
N ASP A 318 18.48 27.02 9.17
CA ASP A 318 18.87 27.09 10.60
C ASP A 318 20.35 27.56 10.79
N ARG A 319 20.90 28.32 9.83
CA ARG A 319 22.23 28.96 9.96
C ARG A 319 22.18 30.47 9.80
#